data_AF-A0A319ENZ9-F1
#
_entry.id   AF-A0A319ENZ9-F1
#
_cell.length_a   1.000
_cell.length_b   1.000
_cell.length_c   1.000
_cell.angle_alpha   90.00
_cell.angle_beta   90.00
_cell.angle_gamma   90.00
#
_symmetry.space_group_name_H-M   'P 1'
#
loop_
_entity.id
_entity.type
_entity.pdbx_description
1 polymer ?
#
loop_
_entity_poly.entity_id
_entity_poly.type
_entity_poly.pdbx_seq_one_letter_code
_entity_poly.pdbx_strand_id
1 'polypeptide(L)'
;MLTAIVIHSGEFHNPEDRTKFLTEDEIDNVVIPSFGVGEIAARGRRGSEGRLDLFHGEAKICELHWDNRTGELVNIVEVLDSSDKYRIEHGGWSPEAGPLGHVYIDISEAAKKKAKAVV
;
A
#
# COMPACT_ATOMS: atom_id res chain seq x y z
N MET A 1 -6.01 12.20 -2.07
CA MET A 1 -7.13 11.87 -1.16
C MET A 1 -7.29 10.39 -1.32
N LEU A 2 -6.79 9.59 -0.36
CA LEU A 2 -6.88 8.12 -0.45
C LEU A 2 -8.35 7.73 -0.27
N THR A 3 -8.92 6.89 -1.13
CA THR A 3 -10.32 6.47 -0.95
C THR A 3 -10.52 5.07 -1.48
N ALA A 4 -10.39 4.10 -0.57
CA ALA A 4 -11.00 2.77 -0.55
C ALA A 4 -10.00 1.81 0.10
N ILE A 5 -10.25 1.50 1.36
CA ILE A 5 -9.47 0.56 2.14
C ILE A 5 -10.39 -0.57 2.56
N VAL A 6 -9.92 -1.80 2.36
CA VAL A 6 -10.62 -2.99 2.84
C VAL A 6 -9.63 -3.88 3.53
N ILE A 7 -9.77 -4.06 4.84
CA ILE A 7 -9.06 -5.11 5.57
C ILE A 7 -9.95 -6.34 5.68
N HIS A 8 -9.57 -7.42 5.01
CA HIS A 8 -10.33 -8.68 5.05
C HIS A 8 -10.03 -9.47 6.33
N SER A 9 -8.80 -9.35 6.85
CA SER A 9 -8.39 -9.96 8.10
C SER A 9 -7.35 -9.08 8.81
N GLY A 10 -7.57 -8.83 10.10
CA GLY A 10 -6.72 -7.96 10.91
C GLY A 10 -7.36 -6.62 11.20
N GLU A 11 -6.58 -5.73 11.80
CA GLU A 11 -6.99 -4.40 12.22
C GLU A 11 -5.84 -3.41 11.94
N PHE A 12 -6.18 -2.18 11.60
CA PHE A 12 -5.20 -1.10 11.54
C PHE A 12 -4.88 -0.58 12.94
N HIS A 13 -3.65 -0.13 13.14
CA HIS A 13 -3.24 0.54 14.36
C HIS A 13 -2.28 1.68 14.06
N ASN A 14 -2.13 2.57 15.02
CA ASN A 14 -1.16 3.64 14.94
C ASN A 14 0.27 3.03 14.93
N PRO A 15 1.15 3.41 13.98
CA PRO A 15 2.51 2.90 13.91
C PRO A 15 3.36 3.22 15.16
N GLU A 16 3.14 4.38 15.78
CA GLU A 16 3.86 4.87 16.97
C GLU A 16 3.26 4.32 18.28
N ASP A 17 1.95 4.07 18.32
CA ASP A 17 1.24 3.48 19.45
C ASP A 17 0.38 2.28 19.02
N ARG A 18 0.95 1.09 19.20
CA ARG A 18 0.33 -0.19 18.81
C ARG A 18 -0.90 -0.57 19.64
N THR A 19 -1.22 0.18 20.70
CA THR A 19 -2.43 -0.02 21.50
C THR A 19 -3.62 0.79 20.96
N LYS A 20 -3.33 1.78 20.11
CA LYS A 20 -4.33 2.62 19.46
C LYS A 20 -4.70 2.03 18.10
N PHE A 21 -5.89 1.43 18.03
CA PHE A 21 -6.48 0.98 16.78
C PHE A 21 -6.96 2.17 15.94
N LEU A 22 -6.95 1.99 14.63
CA LEU A 22 -7.45 2.96 13.66
C LEU A 22 -8.59 2.34 12.85
N THR A 23 -9.62 3.12 12.56
CA THR A 23 -10.71 2.69 11.67
C THR A 23 -10.32 2.85 10.19
N GLU A 24 -11.04 2.19 9.29
CA GLU A 24 -10.87 2.37 7.84
C GLU A 24 -11.06 3.84 7.45
N ASP A 25 -12.07 4.52 8.02
CA ASP A 25 -12.29 5.96 7.82
C ASP A 25 -11.07 6.80 8.24
N GLU A 26 -10.41 6.47 9.35
CA GLU A 26 -9.21 7.19 9.78
C GLU A 26 -8.04 6.99 8.80
N ILE A 27 -7.91 5.80 8.20
CA ILE A 27 -6.86 5.54 7.20
C ILE A 27 -7.20 6.19 5.85
N ASP A 28 -8.47 6.18 5.42
CA ASP A 28 -8.91 6.87 4.19
C ASP A 28 -8.62 8.38 4.25
N ASN A 29 -8.65 8.96 5.46
CA ASN A 29 -8.32 10.37 5.66
C ASN A 29 -6.81 10.66 5.74
N VAL A 30 -5.93 9.66 5.60
CA VAL A 30 -4.48 9.87 5.57
C VAL A 30 -4.08 10.61 4.29
N VAL A 31 -3.31 11.69 4.46
CA VAL A 31 -2.75 12.47 3.36
C VAL A 31 -1.23 12.50 3.49
N ILE A 32 -0.56 11.96 2.48
CA ILE A 32 0.90 12.01 2.38
C ILE A 32 1.27 13.22 1.51
N PRO A 33 2.00 14.22 2.02
CA PRO A 33 2.40 15.38 1.22
C PRO A 33 3.46 14.98 0.20
N SER A 34 3.57 15.76 -0.89
CA SER A 34 4.67 15.59 -1.85
C SER A 34 6.02 15.68 -1.12
N PHE A 35 6.94 14.77 -1.45
CA PHE A 35 8.24 14.60 -0.77
C PHE A 35 8.14 14.18 0.71
N GLY A 36 6.95 13.78 1.17
CA GLY A 36 6.72 13.22 2.50
C GLY A 36 6.76 11.70 2.52
N VAL A 37 6.68 11.16 3.73
CA VAL A 37 6.52 9.73 4.01
C VAL A 37 5.28 9.58 4.89
N GLY A 38 4.46 8.58 4.57
CA GLY A 38 3.35 8.13 5.41
C GLY A 38 3.52 6.67 5.76
N GLU A 39 3.01 6.27 6.91
CA GLU A 39 3.06 4.89 7.38
C GLU A 39 1.67 4.44 7.82
N ILE A 40 1.32 3.22 7.44
CA ILE A 40 0.15 2.49 7.90
C ILE A 40 0.61 1.17 8.49
N ALA A 41 -0.03 0.73 9.57
CA ALA A 41 0.30 -0.54 10.20
C ALA A 41 -0.96 -1.39 10.35
N ALA A 42 -0.88 -2.63 9.89
CA ALA A 42 -1.92 -3.63 10.02
C ALA A 42 -1.39 -4.85 10.78
N ARG A 43 -2.25 -5.44 11.62
CA ARG A 43 -1.91 -6.67 12.33
C ARG A 43 -3.13 -7.55 12.50
N GLY A 44 -2.91 -8.85 12.64
CA GLY A 44 -3.96 -9.79 13.03
C GLY A 44 -3.39 -10.95 13.83
N ARG A 45 -4.24 -11.64 14.60
CA ARG A 45 -3.85 -12.79 15.43
C ARG A 45 -3.22 -13.92 14.59
N ARG A 46 -3.64 -14.05 13.33
CA ARG A 46 -3.20 -15.07 12.38
C ARG A 46 -2.69 -14.42 11.10
N GLY A 47 -1.95 -13.32 11.20
CA GLY A 47 -1.60 -12.48 10.06
C GLY A 47 -2.76 -11.59 9.60
N SER A 48 -2.55 -10.87 8.50
CA SER A 48 -3.51 -9.93 7.95
C SER A 48 -3.56 -10.02 6.42
N GLU A 49 -4.72 -9.68 5.88
CA GLU A 49 -4.93 -9.47 4.44
C GLU A 49 -5.69 -8.17 4.27
N GLY A 50 -5.23 -7.33 3.34
CA GLY A 50 -5.91 -6.08 3.07
C GLY A 50 -5.53 -5.47 1.73
N ARG A 51 -6.32 -4.45 1.38
CA ARG A 51 -6.20 -3.69 0.14
C ARG A 51 -6.32 -2.21 0.44
N LEU A 52 -5.57 -1.40 -0.30
CA LEU A 52 -5.56 0.06 -0.21
C LEU A 52 -5.45 0.66 -1.60
N ASP A 53 -6.40 1.50 -1.97
CA ASP A 53 -6.29 2.31 -3.18
C ASP A 53 -5.58 3.64 -2.89
N LEU A 54 -4.52 3.91 -3.66
CA LEU A 54 -3.77 5.16 -3.62
C LEU A 54 -4.26 6.12 -4.69
N PHE A 55 -4.35 7.41 -4.35
CA PHE A 55 -4.92 8.44 -5.24
C PHE A 55 -4.16 9.77 -5.15
N HIS A 56 -4.01 10.42 -6.30
CA HIS A 56 -3.59 11.82 -6.41
C HIS A 56 -4.77 12.67 -6.90
N GLY A 57 -5.33 13.49 -6.01
CA GLY A 57 -6.63 14.12 -6.25
C GLY A 57 -7.71 13.06 -6.41
N GLU A 58 -8.44 13.10 -7.53
CA GLU A 58 -9.44 12.10 -7.92
C GLU A 58 -8.87 10.98 -8.82
N ALA A 59 -7.59 11.05 -9.19
CA ALA A 59 -6.97 10.06 -10.07
C ALA A 59 -6.34 8.93 -9.26
N LYS A 60 -6.81 7.68 -9.48
CA LYS A 60 -6.20 6.48 -8.91
C LYS A 60 -4.76 6.33 -9.41
N ILE A 61 -3.85 6.07 -8.47
CA ILE A 61 -2.44 5.75 -8.70
C ILE A 61 -2.30 4.24 -8.86
N CYS A 62 -2.76 3.46 -7.88
CA CYS A 62 -2.76 2.00 -7.89
C CYS A 62 -3.61 1.44 -6.74
N GLU A 63 -3.82 0.12 -6.74
CA GLU A 63 -4.22 -0.68 -5.59
C GLU A 63 -2.98 -1.37 -5.01
N LEU A 64 -2.82 -1.31 -3.69
CA LEU A 64 -1.86 -2.12 -2.94
C LEU A 64 -2.58 -3.29 -2.29
N HIS A 65 -2.04 -4.49 -2.43
CA HIS A 65 -2.57 -5.71 -1.81
C HIS A 65 -1.48 -6.37 -0.98
N TRP A 66 -1.81 -6.81 0.24
CA TRP A 66 -0.94 -7.65 1.05
C TRP A 66 -1.69 -8.85 1.62
N ASP A 67 -0.98 -9.97 1.77
CA ASP A 67 -1.45 -11.14 2.50
C ASP A 67 -0.28 -11.82 3.23
N ASN A 68 -0.42 -11.98 4.55
CA ASN A 68 0.53 -12.70 5.39
C ASN A 68 -0.18 -13.64 6.38
N ARG A 69 -1.37 -14.14 6.02
CA ARG A 69 -2.19 -14.96 6.90
C ARG A 69 -1.55 -16.32 7.22
N THR A 70 -1.77 -16.79 8.45
CA THR A 70 -1.26 -18.08 8.93
C THR A 70 -1.93 -19.23 8.19
N GLY A 71 -1.14 -19.98 7.43
CA GLY A 71 -1.61 -21.06 6.56
C GLY A 71 -1.09 -20.90 5.13
N GLU A 72 -0.78 -19.67 4.74
CA GLU A 72 -0.06 -19.39 3.51
C GLU A 72 1.43 -19.74 3.69
N LEU A 73 2.01 -20.38 2.67
CA LEU A 73 3.42 -20.77 2.68
C LEU A 73 4.35 -19.58 2.37
N VAL A 74 3.79 -18.48 1.87
CA VAL A 74 4.52 -17.29 1.44
C VAL A 74 3.72 -16.03 1.78
N ASN A 75 4.44 -14.95 1.98
CA ASN A 75 3.87 -13.63 2.11
C ASN A 75 3.84 -12.92 0.75
N ILE A 76 2.77 -12.17 0.49
CA ILE A 76 2.54 -11.51 -0.80
C ILE A 76 2.36 -10.01 -0.58
N VAL A 77 3.00 -9.22 -1.46
CA VAL A 77 2.73 -7.79 -1.66
C VAL A 77 2.65 -7.55 -3.16
N GLU A 78 1.55 -6.96 -3.61
CA GLU A 78 1.31 -6.68 -5.02
C GLU A 78 0.87 -5.23 -5.23
N VAL A 79 1.30 -4.66 -6.35
CA VAL A 79 0.75 -3.42 -6.91
C VAL A 79 -0.15 -3.82 -8.07
N LEU A 80 -1.44 -3.50 -7.95
CA LEU A 80 -2.48 -3.81 -8.92
C LEU A 80 -3.06 -2.51 -9.48
N ASP A 81 -3.77 -2.58 -10.61
CA ASP A 81 -4.52 -1.44 -11.20
C ASP A 81 -3.73 -0.12 -11.30
N SER A 82 -2.45 -0.21 -11.68
CA SER A 82 -1.53 0.94 -11.68
C SER A 82 -1.75 1.87 -12.87
N SER A 83 -1.80 3.18 -12.62
CA SER A 83 -1.80 4.22 -13.64
C SER A 83 -0.42 4.40 -14.28
N ASP A 84 -0.39 4.55 -15.61
CA ASP A 84 0.81 4.83 -16.41
C ASP A 84 1.42 6.22 -16.16
N LYS A 85 0.72 7.08 -15.42
CA LYS A 85 1.20 8.42 -15.01
C LYS A 85 2.21 8.36 -13.88
N TYR A 86 2.31 7.24 -13.18
CA TYR A 86 3.19 7.07 -12.03
C TYR A 86 4.14 5.90 -12.26
N ARG A 87 5.34 6.01 -11.70
CA ARG A 87 6.23 4.89 -11.45
C ARG A 87 6.07 4.52 -9.98
N ILE A 88 5.80 3.24 -9.75
CA ILE A 88 5.56 2.67 -8.42
C ILE A 88 6.57 1.56 -8.24
N GLU A 89 7.39 1.67 -7.20
CA GLU A 89 8.36 0.66 -6.81
C GLU A 89 7.97 0.14 -5.43
N HIS A 90 8.03 -1.17 -5.23
CA HIS A 90 7.69 -1.79 -3.96
C HIS A 90 8.72 -2.84 -3.57
N GLY A 91 8.99 -2.96 -2.26
CA GLY A 91 10.04 -3.84 -1.75
C GLY A 91 10.07 -3.93 -0.23
N GLY A 92 11.06 -4.64 0.30
CA GLY A 92 11.39 -4.68 1.73
C GLY A 92 10.70 -5.77 2.57
N TRP A 93 9.64 -6.39 2.05
CA TRP A 93 8.94 -7.44 2.78
C TRP A 93 9.69 -8.78 2.77
N SER A 94 9.45 -9.60 3.78
CA SER A 94 9.91 -10.99 3.80
C SER A 94 8.93 -11.86 3.01
N PRO A 95 9.34 -12.57 1.95
CA PRO A 95 8.47 -13.48 1.20
C PRO A 95 8.21 -14.81 1.94
N GLU A 96 8.99 -15.11 2.97
CA GLU A 96 8.88 -16.34 3.75
C GLU A 96 7.69 -16.31 4.72
N ALA A 97 7.15 -17.50 5.05
CA ALA A 97 6.08 -17.62 6.03
C ALA A 97 6.45 -16.96 7.38
N GLY A 98 5.55 -16.10 7.87
CA GLY A 98 5.76 -15.36 9.11
C GLY A 98 5.30 -13.91 9.00
N PRO A 99 5.84 -12.99 9.82
CA PRO A 99 5.55 -11.57 9.69
C PRO A 99 5.97 -11.05 8.31
N LEU A 100 5.12 -10.24 7.69
CA LEU A 100 5.41 -9.56 6.42
C LEU A 100 6.65 -8.64 6.54
N GLY A 101 6.81 -7.99 7.69
CA GLY A 101 7.84 -6.98 7.92
C GLY A 101 7.41 -5.62 7.41
N HIS A 102 8.39 -4.76 7.09
CA HIS A 102 8.15 -3.44 6.54
C HIS A 102 8.08 -3.51 5.02
N VAL A 103 7.01 -2.93 4.47
CA VAL A 103 6.84 -2.76 3.02
C VAL A 103 7.16 -1.32 2.68
N TYR A 104 8.11 -1.11 1.77
CA TYR A 104 8.42 0.22 1.24
C TYR A 104 7.76 0.38 -0.13
N ILE A 105 7.04 1.49 -0.31
CA ILE A 105 6.37 1.86 -1.57
C ILE A 105 6.86 3.25 -1.97
N ASP A 106 7.61 3.32 -3.06
CA ASP A 106 8.11 4.57 -3.63
C ASP A 106 7.26 4.96 -4.85
N ILE A 107 6.71 6.18 -4.83
CA ILE A 107 5.85 6.71 -5.90
C ILE A 107 6.47 7.97 -6.47
N SER A 108 6.61 8.00 -7.79
CA SER A 108 7.09 9.17 -8.53
C SER A 108 6.29 9.37 -9.82
N GLU A 109 6.29 10.57 -10.38
CA GLU A 109 5.72 10.79 -11.71
C GLU A 109 6.48 9.97 -12.76
N ALA A 110 5.75 9.30 -13.64
CA ALA A 110 6.35 8.58 -14.75
C ALA A 110 6.98 9.58 -15.74
N ALA A 111 8.17 9.25 -16.23
CA ALA A 111 8.80 10.04 -17.28
C ALA A 111 7.91 10.07 -18.53
N LYS A 112 7.62 11.26 -19.06
CA LYS A 112 6.88 11.39 -20.33
C LYS A 112 7.60 10.61 -21.42
N LYS A 113 6.96 9.58 -21.99
CA LYS A 113 7.46 8.94 -23.21
C LYS A 113 7.55 10.01 -24.30
N LYS A 114 8.77 10.36 -24.72
CA LYS A 114 8.94 11.21 -25.92
C LYS A 114 8.32 10.44 -27.10
N ALA A 115 7.33 11.03 -27.76
CA ALA A 115 6.79 10.47 -28.99
C ALA A 115 7.95 10.21 -29.96
N LYS A 116 8.07 8.98 -30.46
CA LYS A 116 8.99 8.70 -31.57
C LYS A 116 8.53 9.58 -32.73
N ALA A 117 9.39 10.50 -33.16
CA ALA A 117 9.21 11.16 -34.44
C ALA A 117 9.19 10.07 -35.51
N VAL A 118 8.05 9.91 -36.17
CA VAL A 118 7.96 9.14 -37.41
C VAL A 118 8.62 10.03 -38.46
N VAL A 119 9.78 9.59 -38.96
CA VAL A 119 10.47 10.18 -40.11
C VAL A 119 9.98 9.47 -41.36
#